data_AF-A0A519H3S8-F1
#
_entry.id   AF-A0A519H3S8-F1
#
_cell.length_a   1.000
_cell.length_b   1.000
_cell.length_c   1.000
_cell.angle_alpha   90.00
_cell.angle_beta   90.00
_cell.angle_gamma   90.00
#
_symmetry.space_group_name_H-M   'P 1'
#
loop_
_entity.id
_entity.type
_entity.pdbx_description
1 polymer ?
#
loop_
_entity_poly.entity_id
_entity_poly.type
_entity_poly.pdbx_seq_one_letter_code
_entity_poly.pdbx_strand_id
1 'polypeptide(L)'
;MTPSSSVALKLALGIVLSAMALSTAAAAPDGGTAQALLATHQRLRDSLARSPYGRPLLLDSAETPDGLTGDIYVEVDRPLADIADALRTPARWCEMLTLHINNRRCRVTEGTAGAKTLTLSVVRRYDKPVDSAFELPFAYR
;
A
#
# COMPACT_ATOMS: atom_id res chain seq x y z
N MET A 1 -30.82 -63.42 28.53
CA MET A 1 -29.48 -63.27 27.89
C MET A 1 -29.61 -62.23 26.80
N THR A 2 -28.84 -61.15 26.91
CA THR A 2 -28.93 -59.85 26.22
C THR A 2 -28.57 -59.89 24.73
N PRO A 3 -29.26 -59.14 23.85
CA PRO A 3 -28.65 -58.58 22.65
C PRO A 3 -28.28 -57.12 22.94
N SER A 4 -27.01 -56.83 23.21
CA SER A 4 -25.93 -56.52 22.25
C SER A 4 -26.04 -55.12 21.67
N SER A 5 -25.32 -54.22 22.35
CA SER A 5 -25.02 -52.84 22.02
C SER A 5 -24.31 -52.74 20.67
N SER A 6 -25.03 -52.41 19.60
CA SER A 6 -24.40 -52.18 18.28
C SER A 6 -24.96 -50.96 17.52
N VAL A 7 -25.91 -50.23 18.10
CA VAL A 7 -26.52 -49.05 17.45
C VAL A 7 -25.85 -47.74 17.86
N ALA A 8 -25.17 -47.69 19.02
CA ALA A 8 -24.56 -46.46 19.53
C ALA A 8 -23.26 -46.03 18.81
N LEU A 9 -22.64 -46.90 18.01
CA LEU A 9 -21.32 -46.60 17.41
C LEU A 9 -21.40 -45.95 16.02
N LYS A 10 -22.59 -45.92 15.38
CA LYS A 10 -22.74 -45.37 14.02
C LYS A 10 -23.23 -43.92 13.97
N LEU A 11 -23.55 -43.31 15.12
CA LEU A 11 -23.96 -41.89 15.20
C LEU A 11 -22.85 -40.94 15.68
N ALA A 12 -21.64 -41.44 15.95
CA ALA A 12 -20.52 -40.61 16.39
C ALA A 12 -19.56 -40.19 15.25
N LEU A 13 -19.82 -40.60 14.00
CA LEU A 13 -18.96 -40.33 12.84
C LEU A 13 -19.53 -39.28 11.86
N GLY A 14 -20.70 -38.72 12.16
CA GLY A 14 -21.46 -37.87 11.22
C GLY A 14 -21.38 -36.36 11.42
N ILE A 15 -20.72 -35.84 12.47
CA ILE A 15 -20.69 -34.40 12.78
C ILE A 15 -19.28 -33.96 13.18
N VAL A 16 -18.27 -34.30 12.38
CA VAL A 16 -16.92 -33.69 12.47
C VAL A 16 -16.46 -33.19 11.09
N LEU A 17 -17.40 -32.88 10.19
CA LEU A 17 -17.09 -32.44 8.82
C LEU A 17 -17.58 -31.01 8.50
N SER A 18 -17.50 -30.11 9.49
CA SER A 18 -17.87 -28.69 9.32
C SER A 18 -16.80 -27.73 9.82
N ALA A 19 -15.51 -28.07 9.66
CA ALA A 19 -14.40 -27.21 10.06
C ALA A 19 -13.35 -27.11 8.95
N MET A 20 -13.74 -26.61 7.78
CA MET A 20 -12.79 -26.04 6.81
C MET A 20 -13.52 -24.99 5.96
N ALA A 21 -14.09 -23.99 6.63
CA ALA A 21 -14.26 -22.69 5.99
C ALA A 21 -12.85 -22.12 5.83
N LEU A 22 -12.26 -22.31 4.64
CA LEU A 22 -11.09 -21.55 4.21
C LEU A 22 -11.52 -20.08 4.16
N SER A 23 -11.33 -19.37 5.27
CA SER A 23 -11.18 -17.93 5.25
C SER A 23 -9.91 -17.62 4.48
N THR A 24 -10.01 -17.51 3.15
CA THR A 24 -9.03 -16.75 2.39
C THR A 24 -9.25 -15.28 2.73
N ALA A 25 -8.79 -14.87 3.92
CA ALA A 25 -8.44 -13.49 4.12
C ALA A 25 -7.35 -13.22 3.07
N ALA A 26 -7.67 -12.43 2.06
CA ALA A 26 -6.66 -11.83 1.22
C ALA A 26 -5.79 -11.03 2.17
N ALA A 27 -4.67 -11.62 2.60
CA ALA A 27 -3.67 -10.90 3.35
C ALA A 27 -3.32 -9.69 2.48
N ALA A 28 -3.51 -8.49 3.03
CA ALA A 28 -2.87 -7.31 2.48
C ALA A 28 -1.40 -7.69 2.26
N PRO A 29 -0.79 -7.35 1.13
CA PRO A 29 0.58 -7.76 0.87
C PRO A 29 1.42 -7.35 2.08
N ASP A 30 2.09 -8.32 2.70
CA ASP A 30 3.09 -8.12 3.75
C ASP A 30 4.31 -7.40 3.13
N GLY A 31 4.10 -6.21 2.57
CA GLY A 31 5.10 -5.41 1.87
C GLY A 31 6.22 -4.91 2.79
N GLY A 32 6.18 -5.27 4.08
CA GLY A 32 7.18 -4.90 5.07
C GLY A 32 8.38 -5.84 5.19
N THR A 33 8.37 -7.02 4.55
CA THR A 33 9.54 -7.94 4.63
C THR A 33 10.40 -7.89 3.38
N ALA A 34 11.71 -8.05 3.54
CA ALA A 34 12.65 -8.14 2.41
C ALA A 34 12.28 -9.29 1.45
N GLN A 35 11.79 -10.41 1.97
CA GLN A 35 11.37 -11.56 1.16
C GLN A 35 10.13 -11.25 0.31
N ALA A 36 9.15 -10.52 0.87
CA ALA A 36 7.97 -10.10 0.13
C ALA A 36 8.31 -9.08 -0.97
N LEU A 37 9.25 -8.17 -0.70
CA LEU A 37 9.77 -7.24 -1.72
C LEU A 37 10.47 -7.99 -2.86
N LEU A 38 11.32 -8.98 -2.54
CA LEU A 38 11.96 -9.82 -3.55
C LEU A 38 10.95 -10.63 -4.38
N ALA A 39 9.95 -11.23 -3.74
CA ALA A 39 8.90 -11.97 -4.44
C ALA A 39 8.07 -11.05 -5.36
N THR A 40 7.76 -9.84 -4.89
CA THR A 40 7.08 -8.81 -5.69
C THR A 40 7.91 -8.39 -6.89
N HIS A 41 9.21 -8.14 -6.67
CA HIS A 41 10.16 -7.84 -7.74
C HIS A 41 10.16 -8.95 -8.79
N GLN A 42 10.41 -10.20 -8.39
CA GLN A 42 10.44 -11.36 -9.29
C GLN A 42 9.18 -11.49 -10.14
N ARG A 43 7.99 -11.29 -9.53
CA ARG A 43 6.71 -11.32 -10.23
C ARG A 43 6.57 -10.22 -11.29
N LEU A 44 7.11 -9.04 -11.02
CA LEU A 44 6.95 -7.86 -11.88
C LEU A 44 8.13 -7.61 -12.84
N ARG A 45 9.24 -8.35 -12.71
CA ARG A 45 10.50 -8.16 -13.45
C ARG A 45 10.31 -7.95 -14.96
N ASP A 46 9.52 -8.81 -15.59
CA ASP A 46 9.29 -8.76 -17.03
C ASP A 46 8.54 -7.49 -17.46
N SER A 47 7.55 -7.07 -16.67
CA SER A 47 6.79 -5.84 -16.90
C SER A 47 7.66 -4.61 -16.67
N LEU A 48 8.49 -4.61 -15.62
CA LEU A 48 9.46 -3.56 -15.35
C LEU A 48 10.49 -3.43 -16.47
N ALA A 49 11.00 -4.55 -17.00
CA ALA A 49 11.98 -4.56 -18.10
C ALA A 49 11.43 -4.02 -19.43
N ARG A 50 10.12 -4.16 -19.66
CA ARG A 50 9.43 -3.65 -20.86
C ARG A 50 8.78 -2.28 -20.64
N SER A 51 9.19 -1.56 -19.59
CA SER A 51 8.58 -0.29 -19.24
C SER A 51 8.63 0.73 -20.39
N PRO A 52 7.50 1.40 -20.70
CA PRO A 52 7.48 2.46 -21.71
C PRO A 52 8.12 3.76 -21.22
N TYR A 53 8.49 3.86 -19.94
CA TYR A 53 9.00 5.08 -19.30
C TYR A 53 10.53 5.23 -19.38
N GLY A 54 11.22 4.35 -20.12
CA GLY A 54 12.68 4.39 -20.31
C GLY A 54 13.48 3.99 -19.08
N ARG A 55 12.84 3.43 -18.05
CA ARG A 55 13.45 2.90 -16.83
C ARG A 55 12.55 1.84 -16.20
N PRO A 56 13.04 0.96 -15.31
CA PRO A 56 12.22 -0.10 -14.72
C PRO A 56 11.13 0.47 -13.79
N LEU A 57 9.99 0.79 -14.39
CA LEU A 57 8.83 1.40 -13.75
C LEU A 57 7.55 0.80 -14.34
N LEU A 58 6.64 0.40 -13.47
CA LEU A 58 5.30 -0.04 -13.81
C LEU A 58 4.30 0.88 -13.12
N LEU A 59 3.36 1.42 -13.90
CA LEU A 59 2.15 2.07 -13.41
C LEU A 59 1.00 1.12 -13.72
N ASP A 60 0.35 0.61 -12.68
CA ASP A 60 -0.88 -0.18 -12.79
C ASP A 60 -2.02 0.68 -12.27
N SER A 61 -2.96 1.07 -13.14
CA SER A 61 -4.05 1.98 -12.77
C SER A 61 -5.36 1.58 -13.42
N ALA A 62 -6.45 1.75 -12.67
CA ALA A 62 -7.80 1.48 -13.14
C ALA A 62 -8.71 2.65 -12.80
N GLU A 63 -9.60 2.99 -13.74
CA GLU A 63 -10.72 3.87 -13.47
C GLU A 63 -11.87 3.05 -12.89
N THR A 64 -12.40 3.52 -11.77
CA THR A 64 -13.53 2.93 -11.05
C THR A 64 -14.67 3.94 -11.02
N PRO A 65 -15.92 3.52 -10.72
CA PRO A 65 -17.03 4.47 -10.55
C PRO A 65 -16.76 5.57 -9.51
N ASP A 66 -15.91 5.28 -8.52
CA ASP A 66 -15.57 6.19 -7.42
C ASP A 66 -14.29 7.00 -7.70
N GLY A 67 -13.69 6.85 -8.88
CA GLY A 67 -12.50 7.59 -9.33
C GLY A 67 -11.36 6.71 -9.80
N LEU A 68 -10.17 7.30 -9.93
CA LEU A 68 -8.96 6.62 -10.38
C LEU A 68 -8.22 5.96 -9.20
N THR A 69 -7.83 4.70 -9.36
CA THR A 69 -6.92 3.99 -8.46
C THR A 69 -5.67 3.55 -9.21
N GLY A 70 -4.55 3.39 -8.51
CA GLY A 70 -3.37 2.79 -9.10
C GLY A 70 -2.19 2.67 -8.16
N ASP A 71 -1.29 1.77 -8.53
CA ASP A 71 -0.03 1.46 -7.87
C ASP A 71 1.14 1.78 -8.81
N ILE A 72 2.25 2.25 -8.23
CA ILE A 72 3.49 2.48 -8.94
C ILE A 72 4.57 1.59 -8.34
N TYR A 73 5.18 0.76 -9.18
CA TYR A 73 6.33 -0.09 -8.83
C TYR A 73 7.56 0.40 -9.57
N VAL A 74 8.67 0.61 -8.86
CA VAL A 74 9.91 1.13 -9.44
C VAL A 74 11.10 0.37 -8.88
N GLU A 75 12.08 0.03 -9.73
CA GLU A 75 13.41 -0.35 -9.26
C GLU A 75 14.24 0.90 -8.99
N VAL A 76 14.72 1.03 -7.76
CA VAL A 76 15.59 2.12 -7.34
C VAL A 76 16.95 1.54 -7.00
N ASP A 77 17.97 1.92 -7.77
CA ASP A 77 19.35 1.45 -7.58
C ASP A 77 20.03 2.16 -6.40
N ARG A 78 19.48 1.93 -5.19
CA ARG A 78 19.96 2.47 -3.91
C ARG A 78 19.75 1.45 -2.79
N PRO A 79 20.58 1.47 -1.73
CA PRO A 79 20.34 0.67 -0.55
C PRO A 79 18.94 0.92 0.04
N LEU A 80 18.23 -0.13 0.43
CA LEU A 80 16.89 -0.01 1.02
C LEU A 80 16.89 0.88 2.27
N ALA A 81 17.99 0.86 3.05
CA ALA A 81 18.16 1.71 4.23
C ALA A 81 18.16 3.21 3.86
N ASP A 82 18.84 3.60 2.78
CA ASP A 82 18.86 4.99 2.32
C ASP A 82 17.45 5.46 1.93
N ILE A 83 16.68 4.60 1.26
CA ILE A 83 15.29 4.88 0.87
C ILE A 83 14.40 4.98 2.09
N ALA A 84 14.52 4.04 3.03
CA ALA A 84 13.78 4.07 4.28
C ALA A 84 14.06 5.36 5.06
N ASP A 85 15.33 5.75 5.19
CA ASP A 85 15.72 6.99 5.86
C ASP A 85 15.29 8.27 5.13
N ALA A 86 15.21 8.23 3.80
CA ALA A 86 14.69 9.33 3.00
C ALA A 86 13.17 9.51 3.17
N LEU A 87 12.43 8.46 3.55
CA LEU A 87 10.98 8.47 3.69
C LEU A 87 10.50 8.38 5.16
N ARG A 88 11.44 8.36 6.12
CA ARG A 88 11.18 8.06 7.55
C ARG A 88 10.40 9.13 8.31
N THR A 89 10.35 10.37 7.82
CA THR A 89 9.70 11.47 8.55
C THR A 89 8.77 12.27 7.64
N PRO A 90 7.68 12.83 8.18
CA PRO A 90 6.76 13.66 7.40
C PRO A 90 7.42 14.90 6.81
N ALA A 91 8.50 15.40 7.42
CA ALA A 91 9.25 16.53 6.86
C ALA A 91 9.96 16.15 5.56
N ARG A 92 10.57 14.95 5.48
CA ARG A 92 11.22 14.48 4.25
C ARG A 92 10.22 14.21 3.13
N TRP A 93 9.02 13.73 3.49
CA TRP A 93 7.91 13.64 2.54
C TRP A 93 7.53 15.03 1.99
N CYS A 94 7.47 16.06 2.83
CA CYS A 94 7.23 17.42 2.35
C CYS A 94 8.33 17.93 1.40
N GLU A 95 9.61 17.67 1.71
CA GLU A 95 10.73 17.99 0.81
C GLU A 95 10.54 17.32 -0.57
N MET A 96 10.22 16.03 -0.59
CA MET A 96 9.99 15.30 -1.84
C MET A 96 8.77 15.80 -2.60
N LEU A 97 7.63 15.99 -1.92
CA LEU A 97 6.38 16.40 -2.56
C LEU A 97 6.50 17.81 -3.17
N THR A 98 7.27 18.71 -2.56
CA THR A 98 7.47 20.06 -3.10
C THR A 98 8.36 20.11 -4.35
N LEU A 99 8.98 18.99 -4.76
CA LEU A 99 9.74 18.91 -6.01
C LEU A 99 8.85 19.00 -7.26
N HIS A 100 7.56 18.62 -7.15
CA HIS A 100 6.66 18.71 -8.29
C HIS A 100 6.34 20.18 -8.61
N ILE A 101 6.41 20.56 -9.88
CA ILE A 101 6.35 21.96 -10.35
C ILE A 101 5.10 22.75 -9.91
N ASN A 102 4.02 22.04 -9.63
CA ASN A 102 2.73 22.61 -9.20
C ASN A 102 2.55 22.66 -7.67
N ASN A 103 3.50 22.14 -6.88
CA ASN A 103 3.41 22.09 -5.44
C ASN A 103 4.16 23.28 -4.85
N ARG A 104 3.46 24.14 -4.11
CA ARG A 104 4.03 25.42 -3.64
C ARG A 104 4.53 25.39 -2.22
N ARG A 105 3.93 24.54 -1.41
CA ARG A 105 4.24 24.44 0.01
C ARG A 105 3.76 23.10 0.52
N CYS A 106 4.51 22.52 1.44
CA CYS A 106 4.05 21.42 2.26
C CYS A 106 4.33 21.77 3.72
N ARG A 107 3.34 21.60 4.59
CA ARG A 107 3.47 21.85 6.03
C ARG A 107 3.17 20.57 6.79
N VAL A 108 3.94 20.32 7.84
CA VAL A 108 3.63 19.25 8.80
C VAL A 108 2.98 19.89 10.02
N THR A 109 1.81 19.40 10.40
CA THR A 109 1.15 19.76 11.66
C THR A 109 1.05 18.53 12.54
N GLU A 110 1.20 18.73 13.84
CA GLU A 110 1.01 17.68 14.85
C GLU A 110 -0.31 17.92 15.58
N GLY A 111 -1.16 16.90 15.61
CA GLY A 111 -2.44 16.88 16.30
C GLY A 111 -2.35 16.22 17.67
N THR A 112 -3.52 15.97 18.26
CA THR A 112 -3.63 15.24 19.52
C THR A 112 -3.06 13.83 19.42
N ALA A 113 -2.45 13.35 20.49
CA ALA A 113 -1.85 12.00 20.56
C ALA A 113 -0.72 11.74 19.53
N GLY A 114 -0.04 12.79 19.04
CA GLY A 114 1.13 12.65 18.16
C GLY A 114 0.79 12.31 16.70
N ALA A 115 -0.49 12.40 16.31
CA ALA A 115 -0.90 12.25 14.92
C ALA A 115 -0.26 13.37 14.08
N LYS A 116 0.35 13.03 12.93
CA LYS A 116 0.98 14.01 12.04
C LYS A 116 0.23 14.09 10.73
N THR A 117 0.00 15.31 10.26
CA THR A 117 -0.67 15.58 8.98
C THR A 117 0.26 16.40 8.10
N LEU A 118 0.40 16.01 6.83
CA LEU A 118 1.04 16.80 5.80
C LEU A 118 -0.04 17.56 5.04
N THR A 119 0.06 18.88 4.98
CA THR A 119 -0.82 19.72 4.17
C THR A 119 -0.04 20.24 2.98
N LEU A 120 -0.34 19.71 1.79
CA LEU A 120 0.26 20.09 0.52
C LEU A 120 -0.59 21.16 -0.16
N SER A 121 0.00 22.32 -0.45
CA SER A 121 -0.64 23.40 -1.20
C SER A 121 -0.27 23.26 -2.69
N VAL A 122 -1.27 22.94 -3.52
CA VAL A 122 -1.11 22.67 -4.97
C VAL A 122 -1.79 23.77 -5.78
N VAL A 123 -1.08 24.29 -6.79
CA VAL A 123 -1.64 25.25 -7.76
C VAL A 123 -1.98 24.57 -9.07
N ARG A 124 -2.96 25.10 -9.80
CA ARG A 124 -3.33 24.57 -11.13
C ARG A 124 -2.27 24.82 -12.20
N ARG A 125 -1.40 25.81 -12.01
CA ARG A 125 -0.33 26.18 -12.95
C ARG A 125 0.90 26.72 -12.20
N TYR A 126 2.08 26.35 -12.68
CA TYR A 126 3.38 26.60 -12.05
C TYR A 126 3.80 28.06 -11.88
N ASP A 127 3.02 29.03 -12.36
CA ASP A 127 3.29 30.48 -12.25
C ASP A 127 2.43 31.13 -11.17
N LYS A 128 1.51 30.38 -10.54
CA LYS A 128 0.56 30.92 -9.55
C LYS A 128 1.13 30.97 -8.13
N PRO A 129 0.79 31.99 -7.33
CA PRO A 129 1.27 32.10 -5.95
C PRO A 129 0.61 31.05 -5.04
N VAL A 130 1.25 30.77 -3.90
CA VAL A 130 0.74 29.82 -2.90
C VAL A 130 -0.65 30.18 -2.37
N ASP A 131 -1.00 31.47 -2.32
CA ASP A 131 -2.30 31.94 -1.84
C ASP A 131 -3.47 31.53 -2.74
N SER A 132 -3.18 31.10 -3.97
CA SER A 132 -4.17 30.56 -4.92
C SER A 132 -4.24 29.02 -4.93
N ALA A 133 -3.46 28.37 -4.07
CA ALA A 133 -3.38 26.92 -4.00
C ALA A 133 -4.61 26.32 -3.29
N PHE A 134 -5.03 25.14 -3.71
CA PHE A 134 -5.89 24.29 -2.91
C PHE A 134 -5.03 23.42 -1.99
N GLU A 135 -5.55 23.04 -0.83
CA GLU A 135 -4.81 22.26 0.16
C GLU A 135 -5.28 20.80 0.18
N LEU A 136 -4.32 19.87 0.18
CA LEU A 136 -4.53 18.43 0.30
C LEU A 136 -3.94 17.95 1.63
N PRO A 137 -4.76 17.52 2.59
CA PRO A 137 -4.29 16.93 3.84
C PRO A 137 -4.01 15.42 3.68
N PHE A 138 -2.85 14.96 4.14
CA PHE A 138 -2.45 13.56 4.20
C PHE A 138 -2.13 13.17 5.63
N ALA A 139 -2.76 12.11 6.14
CA ALA A 139 -2.38 11.53 7.42
C ALA A 139 -1.07 10.75 7.27
N TYR A 140 -0.09 11.03 8.12
CA TYR A 140 1.14 10.27 8.23
C TYR A 140 0.92 9.09 9.19
N ARG A 141 1.16 7.87 8.70
CA ARG A 141 0.94 6.61 9.43
C ARG A 141 2.20 5.75 9.40
#